data_AF-A0A943RD59-F1
#
_entry.id   AF-A0A943RD59-F1
#
_cell.length_a   1.000
_cell.length_b   1.000
_cell.length_c   1.000
_cell.angle_alpha   90.00
_cell.angle_beta   90.00
_cell.angle_gamma   90.00
#
_symmetry.space_group_name_H-M   'P 1'
#
loop_
_entity.id
_entity.type
_entity.pdbx_description
1 polymer ?
#
loop_
_entity_poly.entity_id
_entity_poly.type
_entity_poly.pdbx_seq_one_letter_code
_entity_poly.pdbx_strand_id
1 'polypeptide(L)'
;MRKKKVLSLLLAIVMVFSMMAVPGVSAFGAQKATTENIGDVTGKSEDGNVLIFQVGGQEVRVELCTPRTVRVQLSLDGADGYRPEDPQYYMVQKNEWDPVDKTVTDEGDVIKIRTSMMEIRVQKSPLRIGMYDLEGNLLSKDADDQGMYWDDSGIRGVKKVEGTQNAGGIFGFGSGDHGRRSNLNRYDNDFT
;
A
#
# COMPACT_ATOMS: atom_id res chain seq x y z
N MET A 1 -7.59 42.56 71.20
CA MET A 1 -8.59 41.92 70.32
C MET A 1 -8.40 42.24 68.82
N ARG A 2 -7.15 42.36 68.33
CA ARG A 2 -6.85 42.85 66.96
C ARG A 2 -5.97 41.90 66.12
N LYS A 3 -5.59 40.72 66.66
CA LYS A 3 -4.74 39.72 65.99
C LYS A 3 -5.48 38.43 65.59
N LYS A 4 -6.74 38.23 66.00
CA LYS A 4 -7.54 37.04 65.66
C LYS A 4 -8.39 37.17 64.40
N LYS A 5 -8.57 38.39 63.85
CA LYS A 5 -9.37 38.63 62.63
C LYS A 5 -8.56 38.65 61.32
N VAL A 6 -7.23 38.67 61.40
CA VAL A 6 -6.36 38.63 60.20
C VAL A 6 -5.98 37.19 59.82
N LEU A 7 -6.01 36.25 60.77
CA LEU A 7 -5.68 34.84 60.51
C LEU A 7 -6.84 34.08 59.83
N SER A 8 -8.09 34.49 60.06
CA SER A 8 -9.27 33.86 59.43
C SER A 8 -9.52 34.31 57.99
N LEU A 9 -8.84 35.35 57.49
CA LEU A 9 -8.97 35.80 56.09
C LEU A 9 -7.91 35.14 55.18
N LEU A 10 -6.77 34.74 55.73
CA LEU A 10 -5.72 34.03 54.98
C LEU A 10 -5.95 32.51 54.87
N LEU A 11 -6.80 31.92 55.73
CA LEU A 11 -7.15 30.50 55.64
C LEU A 11 -8.33 30.21 54.68
N ALA A 12 -9.10 31.24 54.29
CA ALA A 12 -10.22 31.09 53.36
C ALA A 12 -9.80 31.24 51.88
N ILE A 13 -8.66 31.88 51.60
CA ILE A 13 -8.16 32.05 50.22
C ILE A 13 -7.38 30.82 49.74
N VAL A 14 -6.87 29.98 50.66
CA VAL A 14 -6.15 28.74 50.29
C VAL A 14 -7.08 27.55 50.07
N MET A 15 -8.32 27.56 50.60
CA MET A 15 -9.27 26.44 50.42
C MET A 15 -10.22 26.56 49.22
N VAL A 16 -10.22 27.68 48.47
CA VAL A 16 -11.06 27.82 47.26
C VAL A 16 -10.26 27.68 45.96
N PHE A 17 -8.93 27.55 46.03
CA PHE A 17 -8.07 27.34 44.86
C PHE A 17 -7.63 25.87 44.64
N SER A 18 -8.30 24.92 45.29
CA SER A 18 -7.98 23.47 45.21
C SER A 18 -8.99 22.63 44.42
N MET A 19 -9.98 23.23 43.76
CA MET A 19 -10.97 22.48 42.96
C MET A 19 -11.18 23.10 41.58
N MET A 20 -10.12 23.14 40.78
CA MET A 20 -10.23 23.04 39.32
C MET A 20 -9.03 22.24 38.79
N ALA A 21 -8.90 20.99 39.24
CA ALA A 21 -8.22 19.98 38.43
C ALA A 21 -9.21 19.58 37.32
N VAL A 22 -9.13 20.28 36.18
CA VAL A 22 -9.81 19.84 34.96
C VAL A 22 -9.23 18.47 34.60
N PRO A 23 -10.04 17.39 34.55
CA PRO A 23 -9.54 16.08 34.13
C PRO A 23 -9.01 16.19 32.71
N GLY A 24 -7.87 15.54 32.47
CA GLY A 24 -7.08 15.57 31.26
C GLY A 24 -7.83 15.91 29.98
N VAL A 25 -7.38 16.99 29.33
CA VAL A 25 -7.32 16.99 27.88
C VAL A 25 -6.43 15.82 27.50
N SER A 26 -7.06 14.70 27.14
CA SER A 26 -6.40 13.65 26.39
C SER A 26 -5.77 14.33 25.19
N ALA A 27 -4.45 14.43 25.18
CA ALA A 27 -3.73 14.69 23.95
C ALA A 27 -4.12 13.52 23.04
N PHE A 28 -5.05 13.77 22.11
CA PHE A 28 -5.15 12.98 20.90
C PHE A 28 -3.81 13.23 20.19
N GLY A 29 -2.79 12.47 20.59
CA GLY A 29 -1.60 12.34 19.78
C GLY A 29 -2.09 11.91 18.42
N ALA A 30 -1.73 12.66 17.39
CA ALA A 30 -1.89 12.18 16.03
C ALA A 30 -1.16 10.84 15.99
N GLN A 31 -1.92 9.74 16.00
CA GLN A 31 -1.36 8.43 15.78
C GLN A 31 -0.79 8.49 14.37
N LYS A 32 0.55 8.51 14.29
CA LYS A 32 1.24 8.50 13.02
C LYS A 32 0.77 7.22 12.33
N ALA A 33 0.07 7.35 11.20
CA ALA A 33 -0.38 6.20 10.44
C ALA A 33 0.84 5.32 10.18
N THR A 34 0.85 4.12 10.75
CA THR A 34 1.86 3.12 10.43
C THR A 34 1.45 2.54 9.09
N THR A 35 2.33 2.67 8.12
CA THR A 35 2.14 2.07 6.80
C THR A 35 2.32 0.56 6.96
N GLU A 36 1.22 -0.18 6.98
CA GLU A 36 1.26 -1.62 7.22
C GLU A 36 1.68 -2.34 5.93
N ASN A 37 2.64 -3.26 6.06
CA ASN A 37 2.90 -4.25 5.01
C ASN A 37 1.68 -5.17 4.93
N ILE A 38 1.32 -5.60 3.71
CA ILE A 38 0.16 -6.48 3.52
C ILE A 38 0.34 -7.88 4.15
N GLY A 39 1.60 -8.33 4.37
CA GLY A 39 1.92 -9.58 5.08
C GLY A 39 2.31 -10.74 4.17
N ASP A 40 2.24 -11.96 4.71
CA ASP A 40 2.63 -13.21 4.04
C ASP A 40 1.47 -13.89 3.30
N VAL A 41 1.78 -14.59 2.21
CA VAL A 41 0.83 -15.43 1.49
C VAL A 41 0.41 -16.61 2.38
N THR A 42 -0.86 -16.68 2.74
CA THR A 42 -1.46 -17.77 3.54
C THR A 42 -2.27 -18.75 2.70
N GLY A 43 -2.60 -18.38 1.46
CA GLY A 43 -3.38 -19.20 0.54
C GLY A 43 -3.21 -18.75 -0.90
N LYS A 44 -3.58 -19.63 -1.84
CA LYS A 44 -3.63 -19.35 -3.27
C LYS A 44 -4.78 -20.08 -3.92
N SER A 45 -5.49 -19.41 -4.82
CA SER A 45 -6.45 -20.03 -5.73
C SER A 45 -6.27 -19.49 -7.15
N GLU A 46 -6.77 -20.22 -8.14
CA GLU A 46 -6.63 -19.91 -9.55
C GLU A 46 -7.92 -20.26 -10.29
N ASP A 47 -8.35 -19.35 -11.16
CA ASP A 47 -9.47 -19.54 -12.08
C ASP A 47 -9.15 -18.86 -13.42
N GLY A 48 -8.94 -19.65 -14.46
CA GLY A 48 -8.61 -19.13 -15.79
C GLY A 48 -7.37 -18.23 -15.78
N ASN A 49 -7.54 -16.95 -16.11
CA ASN A 49 -6.49 -15.93 -16.12
C ASN A 49 -6.31 -15.21 -14.77
N VAL A 50 -7.07 -15.56 -13.73
CA VAL A 50 -7.06 -14.92 -12.41
C VAL A 50 -6.37 -15.81 -11.39
N LEU A 51 -5.40 -15.25 -10.67
CA LEU A 51 -4.80 -15.85 -9.48
C LEU A 51 -5.11 -14.97 -8.27
N ILE A 52 -5.55 -15.58 -7.18
CA ILE A 52 -5.85 -14.88 -5.92
C ILE A 52 -4.89 -15.41 -4.85
N PHE A 53 -4.21 -14.48 -4.19
CA PHE A 53 -3.33 -14.74 -3.05
C PHE A 53 -3.99 -14.20 -1.78
N GLN A 54 -4.26 -15.08 -0.83
CA GLN A 54 -4.73 -14.69 0.50
C GLN A 54 -3.55 -14.21 1.33
N VAL A 55 -3.73 -13.10 2.05
CA VAL A 55 -2.71 -12.45 2.86
C VAL A 55 -3.34 -12.05 4.19
N GLY A 56 -3.44 -13.01 5.12
CA GLY A 56 -4.25 -12.84 6.33
C GLY A 56 -5.73 -12.65 6.01
N GLY A 57 -6.31 -11.49 6.36
CA GLY A 57 -7.69 -11.12 6.02
C GLY A 57 -7.86 -10.40 4.68
N GLN A 58 -6.75 -10.12 3.99
CA GLN A 58 -6.71 -9.38 2.73
C GLN A 58 -6.53 -10.34 1.55
N GLU A 59 -6.81 -9.87 0.35
CA GLU A 59 -6.54 -10.62 -0.89
C GLU A 59 -5.83 -9.77 -1.93
N VAL A 60 -4.84 -10.36 -2.61
CA VAL A 60 -4.22 -9.77 -3.80
C VAL A 60 -4.62 -10.58 -5.02
N ARG A 61 -5.34 -9.94 -5.94
CA ARG A 61 -5.71 -10.50 -7.24
C ARG A 61 -4.67 -10.14 -8.29
N VAL A 62 -4.15 -11.15 -8.98
CA VAL A 62 -3.28 -11.05 -10.14
C VAL A 62 -4.05 -11.59 -11.34
N GLU A 63 -4.55 -10.69 -12.18
CA GLU A 63 -5.32 -11.01 -13.38
C GLU A 63 -4.45 -10.80 -14.63
N LEU A 64 -4.26 -11.86 -15.42
CA LEU A 64 -3.58 -11.77 -16.71
C LEU A 64 -4.57 -11.27 -17.76
N CYS A 65 -4.51 -9.98 -18.07
CA CYS A 65 -5.34 -9.37 -19.10
C CYS A 65 -4.89 -9.78 -20.51
N THR A 66 -3.57 -9.85 -20.72
CA THR A 66 -2.97 -10.38 -21.95
C THR A 66 -1.65 -11.08 -21.58
N PRO A 67 -0.97 -11.78 -22.49
CA PRO A 67 0.36 -12.33 -22.20
C PRO A 67 1.37 -11.29 -21.70
N ARG A 68 1.17 -10.00 -21.99
CA ARG A 68 2.08 -8.89 -21.61
C ARG A 68 1.44 -7.85 -20.69
N THR A 69 0.27 -8.11 -20.13
CA THR A 69 -0.48 -7.15 -19.31
C THR A 69 -1.08 -7.87 -18.13
N VAL A 70 -0.78 -7.36 -16.94
CA VAL A 70 -1.30 -7.88 -15.68
C VAL A 70 -1.98 -6.76 -14.90
N ARG A 71 -3.15 -7.05 -14.35
CA ARG A 71 -3.84 -6.19 -13.40
C ARG A 71 -3.64 -6.77 -12.00
N VAL A 72 -3.12 -5.93 -11.11
CA VAL A 72 -2.92 -6.28 -9.69
C VAL A 72 -3.87 -5.45 -8.85
N GLN A 73 -4.64 -6.10 -7.99
CA GLN A 73 -5.59 -5.42 -7.11
C GLN A 73 -5.46 -5.94 -5.67
N LEU A 74 -5.30 -5.01 -4.73
CA LEU A 74 -5.41 -5.29 -3.30
C LEU A 74 -6.85 -5.08 -2.86
N SER A 75 -7.40 -6.07 -2.17
CA SER A 75 -8.63 -5.98 -1.41
C SER A 75 -8.33 -6.08 0.09
N LEU A 76 -8.91 -5.18 0.88
CA LEU A 76 -8.79 -5.22 2.34
C LEU A 76 -9.84 -6.12 3.01
N ASP A 77 -10.93 -6.41 2.28
CA ASP A 77 -12.12 -7.09 2.81
C ASP A 77 -12.43 -8.37 2.02
N GLY A 78 -11.40 -9.05 1.51
CA GLY A 78 -11.53 -10.30 0.74
C GLY A 78 -12.20 -10.12 -0.63
N ALA A 79 -12.98 -11.11 -1.06
CA ALA A 79 -13.48 -11.19 -2.44
C ALA A 79 -14.36 -9.99 -2.89
N ASP A 80 -14.98 -9.29 -1.94
CA ASP A 80 -15.90 -8.17 -2.21
C ASP A 80 -15.24 -6.79 -2.10
N GLY A 81 -13.99 -6.72 -1.62
CA GLY A 81 -13.29 -5.46 -1.38
C GLY A 81 -12.45 -4.94 -2.55
N TYR A 82 -12.51 -5.61 -3.72
CA TYR A 82 -11.89 -5.08 -4.94
C TYR A 82 -12.61 -3.82 -5.41
N ARG A 83 -11.91 -2.99 -6.19
CA ARG A 83 -12.54 -1.85 -6.84
C ARG A 83 -13.63 -2.39 -7.79
N PRO A 84 -14.91 -1.98 -7.62
CA PRO A 84 -15.97 -2.45 -8.48
C PRO A 84 -15.80 -1.92 -9.90
N GLU A 85 -16.44 -2.59 -10.86
CA GLU A 85 -16.60 -2.02 -12.19
C GLU A 85 -17.61 -0.88 -12.15
N ASP A 86 -17.26 0.26 -12.75
CA ASP A 86 -18.13 1.43 -12.78
C ASP A 86 -18.03 2.09 -14.17
N PRO A 87 -19.13 2.22 -14.91
CA PRO A 87 -19.16 2.94 -16.19
C PRO A 87 -18.63 4.38 -16.11
N GLN A 88 -18.67 5.01 -14.93
CA GLN A 88 -18.11 6.34 -14.69
C GLN A 88 -16.57 6.34 -14.61
N TYR A 89 -15.91 5.17 -14.59
CA TYR A 89 -14.45 5.06 -14.64
C TYR A 89 -13.94 5.13 -16.08
N TYR A 90 -13.80 6.35 -16.59
CA TYR A 90 -13.42 6.61 -17.97
C TYR A 90 -12.06 6.02 -18.42
N MET A 91 -11.19 5.61 -17.49
CA MET A 91 -9.84 5.12 -17.81
C MET A 91 -9.79 3.64 -18.22
N VAL A 92 -10.56 2.78 -17.57
CA VAL A 92 -10.55 1.33 -17.82
C VAL A 92 -11.98 0.89 -18.07
N GLN A 93 -12.27 0.57 -19.34
CA GLN A 93 -13.60 0.18 -19.79
C GLN A 93 -13.70 -1.31 -20.15
N LYS A 94 -12.55 -1.98 -20.32
CA LYS A 94 -12.48 -3.43 -20.53
C LYS A 94 -12.09 -4.12 -19.21
N ASN A 95 -13.02 -4.90 -18.68
CA ASN A 95 -12.82 -5.66 -17.45
C ASN A 95 -12.86 -7.17 -17.65
N GLU A 96 -13.52 -7.64 -18.70
CA GLU A 96 -13.50 -9.04 -19.12
C GLU A 96 -12.34 -9.30 -20.07
N TRP A 97 -11.56 -10.34 -19.79
CA TRP A 97 -10.39 -10.74 -20.56
C TRP A 97 -10.47 -12.23 -20.91
N ASP A 98 -10.02 -12.57 -22.11
CA ASP A 98 -9.91 -13.96 -22.53
C ASP A 98 -8.87 -14.70 -21.66
N PRO A 99 -9.01 -16.02 -21.46
CA PRO A 99 -8.00 -16.82 -20.79
C PRO A 99 -6.61 -16.63 -21.41
N VAL A 100 -5.59 -16.47 -20.57
CA VAL A 100 -4.18 -16.34 -20.98
C VAL A 100 -3.44 -17.62 -20.64
N ASP A 101 -2.83 -18.24 -21.66
CA ASP A 101 -1.95 -19.39 -21.47
C ASP A 101 -0.78 -19.03 -20.54
N LYS A 102 -0.58 -19.84 -19.51
CA LYS A 102 0.45 -19.63 -18.50
C LYS A 102 0.94 -20.95 -17.91
N THR A 103 2.16 -20.93 -17.39
CA THR A 103 2.67 -21.98 -16.49
C THR A 103 2.83 -21.39 -15.10
N VAL A 104 2.33 -22.09 -14.08
CA VAL A 104 2.49 -21.70 -12.68
C VAL A 104 3.39 -22.71 -11.98
N THR A 105 4.52 -22.26 -11.46
CA THR A 105 5.48 -23.08 -10.73
C THR A 105 5.65 -22.55 -9.31
N ASP A 106 5.53 -23.44 -8.32
CA ASP A 106 5.82 -23.12 -6.92
C ASP A 106 7.24 -23.60 -6.58
N GLU A 107 8.14 -22.67 -6.26
CA GLU A 107 9.55 -22.95 -5.93
C GLU A 107 9.84 -22.78 -4.44
N GLY A 108 8.85 -22.97 -3.58
CA GLY A 108 8.98 -22.81 -2.13
C GLY A 108 8.67 -21.38 -1.72
N ASP A 109 9.66 -20.49 -1.77
CA ASP A 109 9.51 -19.09 -1.33
C ASP A 109 8.87 -18.18 -2.39
N VAL A 110 8.89 -18.62 -3.64
CA VAL A 110 8.43 -17.84 -4.80
C VAL A 110 7.50 -18.68 -5.67
N ILE A 111 6.41 -18.07 -6.12
CA ILE A 111 5.55 -18.61 -7.17
C ILE A 111 5.85 -17.87 -8.46
N LYS A 112 6.21 -18.60 -9.51
CA LYS A 112 6.44 -18.07 -10.85
C LYS A 112 5.21 -18.30 -11.72
N ILE A 113 4.77 -17.26 -12.41
CA ILE A 113 3.66 -17.28 -13.36
C ILE A 113 4.25 -16.82 -14.70
N ARG A 114 4.48 -17.75 -15.61
CA ARG A 114 5.14 -17.48 -16.90
C ARG A 114 4.11 -17.48 -18.02
N THR A 115 4.06 -16.40 -18.79
CA THR A 115 3.28 -16.29 -20.03
C THR A 115 4.22 -16.44 -21.24
N SER A 116 3.69 -16.27 -22.45
CA SER A 116 4.50 -16.20 -23.67
C SER A 116 5.34 -14.92 -23.81
N MET A 117 5.17 -13.92 -22.95
CA MET A 117 5.83 -12.61 -23.09
C MET A 117 6.50 -12.08 -21.81
N MET A 118 6.18 -12.61 -20.63
CA MET A 118 6.76 -12.17 -19.36
C MET A 118 6.68 -13.25 -18.28
N GLU A 119 7.43 -13.06 -17.20
CA GLU A 119 7.34 -13.86 -15.99
C GLU A 119 6.98 -12.96 -14.80
N ILE A 120 5.93 -13.31 -14.09
CA ILE A 120 5.58 -12.69 -12.81
C ILE A 120 6.11 -13.60 -11.70
N ARG A 121 6.75 -13.01 -10.70
CA ARG A 121 7.23 -13.70 -9.50
C ARG A 121 6.52 -13.15 -8.28
N VAL A 122 5.90 -14.03 -7.50
CA VAL A 122 5.25 -13.70 -6.24
C VAL A 122 6.05 -14.32 -5.11
N GLN A 123 6.85 -13.49 -4.42
CA GLN A 123 7.47 -13.88 -3.15
C GLN A 123 6.36 -14.07 -2.10
N LYS A 124 6.46 -15.11 -1.29
CA LYS A 124 5.41 -15.44 -0.31
C LYS A 124 5.55 -14.69 1.01
N SER A 125 6.77 -14.40 1.48
CA SER A 125 6.98 -13.78 2.79
C SER A 125 8.02 -12.64 2.74
N PRO A 126 7.61 -11.38 2.96
CA PRO A 126 6.24 -10.89 2.75
C PRO A 126 5.85 -10.99 1.26
N LEU A 127 4.56 -10.81 0.95
CA LEU A 127 4.09 -10.76 -0.44
C LEU A 127 4.80 -9.63 -1.19
N ARG A 128 5.51 -10.00 -2.26
CA ARG A 128 6.12 -9.08 -3.23
C ARG A 128 5.88 -9.58 -4.64
N ILE A 129 5.42 -8.69 -5.52
CA ILE A 129 5.21 -9.00 -6.93
C ILE A 129 6.31 -8.35 -7.77
N GLY A 130 7.04 -9.18 -8.51
CA GLY A 130 7.98 -8.76 -9.54
C GLY A 130 7.55 -9.20 -10.93
N MET A 131 7.92 -8.41 -11.93
CA MET A 131 7.68 -8.66 -13.35
C MET A 131 9.03 -8.68 -14.05
N TYR A 132 9.25 -9.69 -14.88
CA TYR A 132 10.51 -9.97 -15.54
C TYR A 132 10.25 -10.26 -17.02
N ASP A 133 11.23 -9.95 -17.87
CA ASP A 133 11.23 -10.47 -19.23
C ASP A 133 11.52 -11.99 -19.24
N LEU A 134 11.51 -12.59 -20.43
CA LEU A 134 11.67 -14.04 -20.56
C LEU A 134 13.11 -14.51 -20.32
N GLU A 135 14.08 -13.61 -20.45
CA GLU A 135 15.49 -13.77 -20.11
C GLU A 135 15.75 -13.66 -18.61
N GLY A 136 14.76 -13.19 -17.83
CA GLY A 136 14.83 -13.07 -16.38
C GLY A 136 15.34 -11.73 -15.88
N ASN A 137 15.45 -10.73 -16.75
CA ASN A 137 15.79 -9.37 -16.35
C ASN A 137 14.57 -8.70 -15.70
N LEU A 138 14.83 -7.94 -14.63
CA LEU A 138 13.79 -7.21 -13.92
C LEU A 138 13.19 -6.12 -14.81
N LEU A 139 11.87 -6.07 -14.89
CA LEU A 139 11.13 -4.95 -15.47
C LEU A 139 10.69 -3.99 -14.36
N SER A 140 9.87 -4.47 -13.42
CA SER A 140 9.39 -3.73 -12.25
C SER A 140 9.07 -4.71 -11.12
N LYS A 141 9.40 -4.36 -9.87
CA LYS A 141 9.01 -5.14 -8.70
C LYS A 141 8.58 -4.28 -7.54
N ASP A 142 7.82 -4.87 -6.64
CA ASP A 142 7.61 -4.33 -5.30
C ASP A 142 8.96 -4.12 -4.59
N ALA A 143 9.12 -2.96 -3.94
CA ALA A 143 10.31 -2.64 -3.19
C ALA A 143 10.43 -3.55 -1.96
N ASP A 144 11.65 -3.98 -1.63
CA ASP A 144 11.86 -4.97 -0.57
C ASP A 144 11.46 -4.42 0.80
N ASP A 145 11.70 -3.13 1.03
CA ASP A 145 11.42 -2.43 2.29
C ASP A 145 9.92 -2.17 2.55
N GLN A 146 9.09 -2.07 1.51
CA GLN A 146 7.67 -1.69 1.68
C GLN A 146 6.67 -2.46 0.81
N GLY A 147 6.97 -2.70 -0.47
CA GLY A 147 6.03 -3.30 -1.42
C GLY A 147 4.65 -2.66 -1.44
N MET A 148 3.59 -3.49 -1.50
CA MET A 148 2.20 -3.04 -1.34
C MET A 148 1.88 -2.70 0.12
N TYR A 149 1.11 -1.63 0.31
CA TYR A 149 0.78 -1.13 1.64
C TYR A 149 -0.60 -0.46 1.70
N TRP A 150 -1.12 -0.33 2.92
CA TRP A 150 -2.29 0.47 3.23
C TRP A 150 -2.24 1.04 4.65
N ASP A 151 -3.15 1.97 4.97
CA ASP A 151 -3.40 2.44 6.33
C ASP A 151 -4.88 2.72 6.61
N ASP A 152 -5.23 2.89 7.89
CA ASP A 152 -6.60 3.15 8.35
C ASP A 152 -7.19 4.49 7.87
N SER A 153 -6.36 5.38 7.30
CA SER A 153 -6.85 6.62 6.68
C SER A 153 -7.38 6.40 5.26
N GLY A 154 -7.26 5.17 4.75
CA GLY A 154 -7.69 4.79 3.41
C GLY A 154 -6.62 4.95 2.34
N ILE A 155 -5.37 5.26 2.73
CA ILE A 155 -4.25 5.28 1.78
C ILE A 155 -3.95 3.84 1.39
N ARG A 156 -3.74 3.62 0.09
CA ARG A 156 -3.32 2.35 -0.49
C ARG A 156 -2.30 2.65 -1.57
N GLY A 157 -1.26 1.83 -1.65
CA GLY A 157 -0.22 2.06 -2.64
C GLY A 157 0.73 0.89 -2.76
N VAL A 158 1.72 1.10 -3.62
CA VAL A 158 2.81 0.18 -3.82
C VAL A 158 4.09 0.99 -4.06
N LYS A 159 5.14 0.67 -3.32
CA LYS A 159 6.48 1.18 -3.61
C LYS A 159 7.14 0.23 -4.61
N LYS A 160 7.66 0.77 -5.71
CA LYS A 160 8.25 -0.02 -6.81
C LYS A 160 9.75 0.22 -6.92
N VAL A 161 10.45 -0.78 -7.45
CA VAL A 161 11.83 -0.74 -7.92
C VAL A 161 11.82 -1.20 -9.37
N GLU A 162 12.33 -0.36 -10.26
CA GLU A 162 12.38 -0.63 -11.69
C GLU A 162 13.70 -1.30 -12.08
N GLY A 163 13.67 -2.10 -13.15
CA GLY A 163 14.88 -2.63 -13.76
C GLY A 163 15.80 -1.54 -14.26
N THR A 164 17.11 -1.80 -14.27
CA THR A 164 18.13 -0.86 -14.79
C THR A 164 18.56 -1.18 -16.22
N GLN A 165 18.29 -2.40 -16.69
CA GLN A 165 18.66 -2.83 -18.03
C GLN A 165 17.70 -2.25 -19.06
N ASN A 166 18.24 -1.60 -20.10
CA ASN A 166 17.46 -0.88 -21.11
C ASN A 166 16.49 0.16 -20.53
N ALA A 167 16.75 0.63 -19.30
CA ALA A 167 15.91 1.62 -18.64
C ALA A 167 16.12 3.00 -19.26
N GLY A 168 15.08 3.53 -19.90
CA GLY A 168 14.86 4.97 -20.00
C GLY A 168 14.10 5.40 -18.75
N GLY A 169 14.36 6.59 -18.20
CA GLY A 169 13.73 7.03 -16.95
C GLY A 169 12.19 7.03 -16.95
N ILE A 170 11.56 7.46 -15.86
CA ILE A 170 10.10 7.46 -15.79
C ILE A 170 9.56 8.63 -16.62
N PHE A 171 8.84 8.31 -17.70
CA PHE A 171 8.23 9.28 -18.62
C PHE A 171 6.71 9.14 -18.65
N GLY A 172 6.02 10.17 -19.15
CA GLY A 172 4.56 10.20 -19.24
C GLY A 172 3.95 11.26 -18.32
N PHE A 173 2.94 10.87 -17.53
CA PHE A 173 2.19 11.74 -16.60
C PHE A 173 1.41 12.91 -17.22
N GLY A 174 1.16 12.87 -18.53
CA GLY A 174 0.35 13.88 -19.22
C GLY A 174 1.09 15.21 -19.41
N SER A 175 0.34 16.31 -19.55
CA SER A 175 0.86 17.58 -20.06
C SER A 175 1.74 18.39 -19.09
N GLY A 176 2.12 17.87 -17.92
CA GLY A 176 3.11 18.49 -17.01
C GLY A 176 2.75 19.86 -16.40
N ASP A 177 1.74 20.57 -16.93
CA ASP A 177 1.38 21.94 -16.54
C ASP A 177 0.57 22.03 -15.25
N HIS A 178 -0.03 20.91 -14.81
CA HIS A 178 -0.77 20.82 -13.55
C HIS A 178 -0.19 19.77 -12.59
N GLY A 179 0.93 19.14 -12.95
CA GLY A 179 1.57 18.05 -12.20
C GLY A 179 3.00 18.39 -11.82
N ARG A 180 3.17 19.12 -10.71
CA ARG A 180 4.42 19.26 -9.92
C ARG A 180 5.72 19.37 -10.76
N ARG A 181 5.99 20.57 -11.29
CA ARG A 181 7.21 20.90 -12.05
C ARG A 181 8.54 20.74 -11.30
N SER A 182 8.57 20.54 -9.99
CA SER A 182 9.84 20.62 -9.26
C SER A 182 10.56 19.29 -9.01
N ASN A 183 9.95 18.10 -9.11
CA ASN A 183 10.58 16.92 -8.49
C ASN A 183 10.16 15.53 -9.03
N LEU A 184 9.84 15.39 -10.32
CA LEU A 184 9.44 14.06 -10.85
C LEU A 184 10.62 13.18 -11.29
N ASN A 185 11.81 13.76 -11.50
CA ASN A 185 13.06 13.01 -11.66
C ASN A 185 14.02 13.40 -10.53
N ARG A 186 13.89 12.77 -9.37
CA ARG A 186 14.83 12.88 -8.24
C ARG A 186 15.73 11.64 -8.13
N TYR A 187 16.37 11.27 -9.24
CA TYR A 187 17.35 10.18 -9.23
C TYR A 187 18.40 10.34 -8.13
N ASP A 188 18.79 11.57 -7.81
CA ASP A 188 19.81 11.87 -6.81
C ASP A 188 19.33 11.82 -5.34
N ASN A 189 18.03 11.62 -5.07
CA ASN A 189 17.49 11.59 -3.69
C ASN A 189 16.72 10.32 -3.33
N ASP A 190 16.21 9.56 -4.30
CA ASP A 190 15.31 8.43 -4.03
C ASP A 190 16.05 7.08 -3.89
N PHE A 191 17.34 7.03 -4.21
CA PHE A 191 18.20 5.86 -4.05
C PHE A 191 19.52 6.25 -3.37
N THR A 192 19.51 6.29 -2.03
CA THR A 192 20.70 6.26 -1.16
C THR A 192 20.63 5.06 -0.23
#